data_AF-A0A2P6PEM1-F1
#
_entry.id   AF-A0A2P6PEM1-F1
#
_cell.length_a   1.000
_cell.length_b   1.000
_cell.length_c   1.000
_cell.angle_alpha   90.00
_cell.angle_beta   90.00
_cell.angle_gamma   90.00
#
_symmetry.space_group_name_H-M   'P 1'
#
loop_
_entity.id
_entity.type
_entity.pdbx_description
1 polymer ?
#
loop_
_entity_poly.entity_id
_entity_poly.type
_entity_poly.pdbx_seq_one_letter_code
_entity_poly.pdbx_strand_id
1 'polypeptide(L)'
;MGQRLHVGKSLLTRRDHAKGDYSLAVTSEDLVLQWKGQTYWKLSMGTNAIKYASVPVSFMTMNGTGLYVLGNNGSEVVFQFLLELSDMSFAKLDSSGILYISNIFERIWFSDIDKCQYPEACGKMGLCTNQTCTYMSNWFLPC
;
A
#
# COMPACT_ATOMS: atom_id res chain seq x y z
N MET A 1 -10.36 14.47 -13.77
CA MET A 1 -11.21 13.49 -13.04
C MET A 1 -10.39 12.21 -12.85
N GLY A 2 -10.21 11.73 -11.62
CA GLY A 2 -9.43 10.53 -11.30
C GLY A 2 -10.32 9.33 -10.93
N GLN A 3 -9.77 8.11 -10.99
CA GLN A 3 -10.46 6.89 -10.58
C GLN A 3 -10.69 6.88 -9.06
N ARG A 4 -11.89 6.48 -8.64
CA ARG A 4 -12.26 6.31 -7.22
C ARG A 4 -12.27 4.84 -6.83
N LEU A 5 -11.69 4.53 -5.68
CA LEU A 5 -11.77 3.20 -5.07
C LEU A 5 -12.61 3.32 -3.79
N HIS A 6 -13.80 2.74 -3.80
CA HIS A 6 -14.74 2.81 -2.70
C HIS A 6 -14.42 1.80 -1.59
N VAL A 7 -14.93 2.06 -0.39
CA VAL A 7 -14.88 1.09 0.72
C VAL A 7 -15.39 -0.28 0.27
N GLY A 8 -14.69 -1.33 0.71
CA GLY A 8 -15.01 -2.71 0.36
C GLY A 8 -14.60 -3.11 -1.06
N LYS A 9 -13.99 -2.19 -1.84
CA LYS A 9 -13.28 -2.51 -3.08
C LYS A 9 -11.78 -2.58 -2.82
N SER A 10 -11.12 -3.41 -3.61
CA SER A 10 -9.66 -3.57 -3.56
C SER A 10 -9.05 -3.63 -4.95
N LEU A 11 -7.83 -3.11 -5.06
CA LEU A 11 -6.96 -3.31 -6.21
C LEU A 11 -6.08 -4.52 -5.92
N LEU A 12 -6.14 -5.51 -6.79
CA LEU A 12 -5.36 -6.73 -6.67
C LEU A 12 -4.16 -6.65 -7.59
N THR A 13 -3.02 -7.13 -7.11
CA THR A 13 -1.90 -7.44 -8.00
C THR A 13 -2.30 -8.56 -8.95
N ARG A 14 -1.70 -8.56 -10.15
CA ARG A 14 -1.89 -9.64 -11.12
C ARG A 14 -0.54 -10.33 -11.32
N ARG A 15 -0.52 -11.66 -11.18
CA ARG A 15 0.63 -12.51 -11.55
C ARG A 15 0.15 -13.49 -12.60
N ASP A 16 0.70 -13.42 -13.81
CA ASP A 16 0.50 -14.41 -14.89
C ASP A 16 -0.93 -14.99 -14.96
N HIS A 17 -1.90 -14.09 -15.17
CA HIS A 17 -3.33 -14.37 -15.28
C HIS A 17 -4.08 -14.77 -13.99
N ALA A 18 -3.38 -15.00 -12.87
CA ALA A 18 -3.97 -15.24 -11.55
C ALA A 18 -4.00 -13.97 -10.68
N LYS A 19 -4.89 -13.98 -9.67
CA LYS A 19 -4.89 -12.98 -8.60
C LYS A 19 -3.58 -13.12 -7.82
N GLY A 20 -2.84 -12.02 -7.69
CA GLY A 20 -1.68 -11.96 -6.83
C GLY A 20 -2.09 -11.87 -5.36
N ASP A 21 -1.11 -12.13 -4.49
CA ASP A 21 -1.35 -12.22 -3.04
C ASP A 21 -1.52 -10.85 -2.39
N TYR A 22 -1.03 -9.78 -3.03
CA TYR A 22 -1.07 -8.42 -2.50
C TYR A 22 -2.29 -7.65 -3.02
N SER A 23 -2.90 -6.86 -2.13
CA SER A 23 -4.00 -5.98 -2.46
C SER A 23 -3.98 -4.67 -1.71
N LEU A 24 -4.42 -3.59 -2.36
CA LEU A 24 -4.75 -2.31 -1.73
C LEU A 24 -6.25 -2.26 -1.52
N ALA A 25 -6.71 -2.01 -0.29
CA ALA A 25 -8.12 -1.96 0.04
C ALA A 25 -8.46 -0.68 0.81
N VAL A 26 -9.67 -0.17 0.57
CA VAL A 26 -10.24 0.93 1.37
C VAL A 26 -11.17 0.32 2.39
N THR A 27 -10.92 0.58 3.67
CA THR A 27 -11.79 0.21 4.78
C THR A 27 -12.58 1.45 5.23
N SER A 28 -13.54 1.27 6.13
CA SER A 28 -14.27 2.37 6.76
C SER A 28 -13.40 3.26 7.64
N GLU A 29 -12.16 2.85 7.93
CA GLU A 29 -11.25 3.55 8.83
C GLU A 29 -9.99 4.06 8.13
N ASP A 30 -9.53 3.37 7.09
CA ASP A 30 -8.18 3.55 6.57
C ASP A 30 -8.01 3.04 5.13
N LEU A 31 -6.87 3.38 4.53
CA LEU A 31 -6.36 2.77 3.32
C LEU A 31 -5.29 1.74 3.72
N VAL A 32 -5.50 0.47 3.36
CA VAL A 32 -4.68 -0.63 3.86
C VAL A 32 -4.05 -1.45 2.74
N LEU A 33 -2.81 -1.88 2.96
CA LEU A 33 -2.15 -2.88 2.14
C LEU A 33 -2.25 -4.24 2.82
N GLN A 34 -2.61 -5.24 2.03
CA GLN A 34 -2.87 -6.59 2.51
C GLN A 34 -2.11 -7.62 1.70
N TRP A 35 -1.74 -8.71 2.37
CA TRP A 35 -1.18 -9.92 1.77
C TRP A 35 -2.04 -11.11 2.20
N LYS A 36 -2.64 -11.80 1.23
CA LYS A 36 -3.58 -12.92 1.46
C LYS A 36 -4.69 -12.58 2.46
N GLY A 37 -5.17 -11.32 2.42
CA GLY A 37 -6.20 -10.80 3.32
C GLY A 37 -5.71 -10.31 4.69
N GLN A 38 -4.43 -10.51 5.03
CA GLN A 38 -3.83 -9.97 6.26
C GLN A 38 -3.27 -8.57 6.01
N THR A 39 -3.62 -7.62 6.85
CA THR A 39 -3.12 -6.24 6.76
C THR A 39 -1.69 -6.16 7.29
N TYR A 40 -0.74 -5.73 6.45
CA TYR A 40 0.65 -5.50 6.86
C TYR A 40 1.02 -4.02 6.94
N TRP A 41 0.23 -3.14 6.32
CA TRP A 41 0.44 -1.69 6.41
C TRP A 41 -0.87 -0.92 6.30
N LYS A 42 -0.93 0.23 6.96
CA LYS A 42 -2.05 1.18 6.94
C LYS A 42 -1.54 2.58 6.65
N LEU A 43 -2.34 3.40 5.97
CA LEU A 43 -1.98 4.79 5.70
C LEU A 43 -1.79 5.59 6.99
N SER A 44 -2.60 5.31 8.03
CA SER A 44 -2.42 5.92 9.35
C SER A 44 -1.09 5.58 10.06
N MET A 45 -0.39 4.51 9.65
CA MET A 45 0.93 4.17 10.17
C MET A 45 2.05 4.92 9.43
N GLY A 46 1.76 5.48 8.25
CA GLY A 46 2.75 6.20 7.45
C GLY A 46 3.10 7.56 8.04
N THR A 47 4.37 7.93 7.93
CA THR A 47 4.92 9.23 8.35
C THR A 47 4.51 10.38 7.43
N ASN A 48 4.19 10.07 6.17
CA ASN A 48 3.96 11.05 5.12
C ASN A 48 2.47 11.38 4.89
N ALA A 49 1.56 10.74 5.64
CA ALA A 49 0.13 10.98 5.53
C ALA A 49 -0.35 11.92 6.65
N ILE A 50 -1.07 12.98 6.27
CA ILE A 50 -1.67 13.93 7.19
C ILE A 50 -3.11 13.49 7.47
N LYS A 51 -3.46 13.30 8.73
CA LYS A 51 -4.84 13.02 9.17
C LYS A 51 -5.54 14.34 9.50
N TYR A 52 -6.69 14.57 8.88
CA TYR A 52 -7.49 15.79 9.06
C TYR A 52 -8.76 15.56 9.89
N ALA A 53 -9.39 14.39 9.73
CA ALA A 53 -10.64 14.07 10.39
C ALA A 53 -10.66 12.63 10.94
N SER A 54 -11.59 12.35 11.85
CA SER A 54 -11.83 11.00 12.39
C SER A 54 -13.26 10.54 12.09
N VAL A 55 -13.70 10.77 10.85
CA VAL A 55 -14.99 10.29 10.34
C VAL A 55 -14.80 9.01 9.51
N PRO A 56 -15.86 8.19 9.33
CA PRO A 56 -15.76 7.01 8.48
C PRO A 56 -15.36 7.35 7.04
N VAL A 57 -14.37 6.61 6.54
CA VAL A 57 -13.91 6.68 5.15
C VAL A 57 -15.00 6.18 4.22
N SER A 58 -15.14 6.81 3.06
CA SER A 58 -16.09 6.46 2.00
C SER A 58 -15.39 5.97 0.73
N PHE A 59 -14.32 6.63 0.30
CA PHE A 59 -13.51 6.23 -0.86
C PHE A 59 -12.14 6.91 -0.84
N MET A 60 -11.20 6.35 -1.60
CA MET A 60 -9.98 7.06 -1.99
C MET A 60 -10.08 7.60 -3.42
N THR A 61 -9.37 8.71 -3.67
CA THR A 61 -9.17 9.27 -4.99
C THR A 61 -7.78 9.87 -5.08
N MET A 62 -7.28 10.05 -6.30
CA MET A 62 -6.03 10.74 -6.55
C MET A 62 -6.22 11.83 -7.61
N ASN A 63 -5.49 12.93 -7.48
CA ASN A 63 -5.40 14.00 -8.46
C ASN A 63 -3.92 14.40 -8.64
N GLY A 64 -3.65 15.49 -9.37
CA GLY A 64 -2.28 15.98 -9.60
C GLY A 64 -1.54 16.48 -8.36
N THR A 65 -2.22 16.72 -7.23
CA THR A 65 -1.61 17.26 -6.01
C THR A 65 -1.42 16.22 -4.91
N GLY A 66 -2.11 15.07 -5.01
CA GLY A 66 -2.09 14.13 -3.91
C GLY A 66 -3.03 12.93 -4.05
N LEU A 67 -2.86 12.01 -3.09
CA LEU A 67 -3.85 10.98 -2.76
C LEU A 67 -4.69 11.47 -1.58
N TYR A 68 -6.01 11.29 -1.71
CA TYR A 68 -6.99 11.72 -0.73
C TYR A 68 -7.86 10.53 -0.34
N VAL A 69 -7.98 10.32 0.97
CA VAL A 69 -8.96 9.43 1.55
C VAL A 69 -10.07 10.31 2.12
N LEU A 70 -11.27 10.14 1.58
CA LEU A 70 -12.40 11.03 1.85
C LEU A 70 -13.49 10.29 2.62
N GLY A 71 -14.09 10.99 3.57
CA GLY A 71 -15.23 10.58 4.36
C GLY A 71 -16.49 11.33 3.96
N ASN A 72 -17.62 10.93 4.56
CA ASN A 72 -18.92 11.56 4.36
C ASN A 72 -19.27 11.79 2.87
N ASN A 73 -19.08 10.76 2.04
CA ASN A 73 -19.30 10.80 0.59
C ASN A 73 -18.49 11.85 -0.19
N GLY A 74 -17.34 12.28 0.33
CA GLY A 74 -16.44 13.19 -0.37
C GLY A 74 -16.45 14.62 0.15
N SER A 75 -17.28 14.95 1.15
CA SER A 75 -17.33 16.30 1.71
C SER A 75 -16.18 16.60 2.67
N GLU A 76 -15.51 15.58 3.20
CA GLU A 76 -14.49 15.72 4.24
C GLU A 76 -13.26 14.89 3.92
N VAL A 77 -12.08 15.50 4.06
CA VAL A 77 -10.80 14.82 3.90
C VAL A 77 -10.45 14.14 5.22
N VAL A 78 -10.26 12.82 5.21
CA VAL A 78 -9.85 12.04 6.39
C VAL A 78 -8.33 11.95 6.43
N PHE A 79 -7.72 11.54 5.31
CA PHE A 79 -6.28 11.52 5.12
C PHE A 79 -5.90 12.19 3.81
N GLN A 80 -4.74 12.85 3.83
CA GLN A 80 -4.09 13.38 2.63
C GLN A 80 -2.64 12.92 2.60
N PHE A 81 -2.22 12.48 1.43
CA PHE A 81 -0.82 12.27 1.10
C PHE A 81 -0.46 13.25 0.00
N LEU A 82 0.43 14.20 0.30
CA LEU A 82 0.89 15.20 -0.65
C LEU A 82 1.84 14.54 -1.65
N LEU A 83 1.63 14.85 -2.93
CA LEU A 83 2.53 14.43 -4.00
C LEU A 83 3.18 15.67 -4.58
N GLU A 84 4.50 15.61 -4.76
CA GLU A 84 5.25 16.64 -5.49
C GLU A 84 5.30 16.36 -7.00
N LEU A 85 4.62 15.30 -7.46
CA LEU A 85 4.64 14.87 -8.86
C LEU A 85 3.74 15.75 -9.74
N SER A 86 4.15 15.92 -11.00
CA SER A 86 3.40 16.65 -12.03
C SER A 86 2.04 16.02 -12.37
N ASP A 87 1.29 16.71 -13.24
CA ASP A 87 0.06 16.20 -13.86
C ASP A 87 0.21 14.78 -14.43
N MET A 88 -0.86 13.98 -14.31
CA MET A 88 -0.98 12.56 -14.74
C MET A 88 -0.20 11.53 -13.91
N SER A 89 -0.18 11.67 -12.60
CA SER A 89 0.27 10.60 -11.70
C SER A 89 -0.77 9.47 -11.60
N PHE A 90 -0.31 8.23 -11.46
CA PHE A 90 -1.14 7.05 -11.17
C PHE A 90 -0.51 6.20 -10.06
N ALA A 91 -1.35 5.72 -9.14
CA ALA A 91 -0.94 4.78 -8.10
C ALA A 91 -0.96 3.36 -8.65
N LYS A 92 0.09 2.59 -8.37
CA LYS A 92 0.22 1.20 -8.81
C LYS A 92 0.82 0.34 -7.71
N LEU A 93 0.16 -0.78 -7.46
CA LEU A 93 0.65 -1.84 -6.58
C LEU A 93 1.40 -2.87 -7.44
N ASP A 94 2.67 -3.11 -7.15
CA ASP A 94 3.43 -4.16 -7.84
C ASP A 94 3.28 -5.54 -7.19
N SER A 95 3.78 -6.55 -7.90
CA SER A 95 3.75 -7.95 -7.47
C SER A 95 4.55 -8.24 -6.20
N SER A 96 5.42 -7.32 -5.75
CA SER A 96 6.13 -7.41 -4.47
C SER A 96 5.37 -6.78 -3.31
N GLY A 97 4.19 -6.20 -3.56
CA GLY A 97 3.39 -5.53 -2.54
C GLY A 97 3.83 -4.09 -2.27
N ILE A 98 4.66 -3.51 -3.12
CA ILE A 98 5.07 -2.12 -2.98
C ILE A 98 4.05 -1.26 -3.73
N LEU A 99 3.46 -0.29 -3.01
CA LEU A 99 2.64 0.74 -3.59
C LEU A 99 3.54 1.90 -3.97
N TYR A 100 3.61 2.22 -5.26
CA TYR A 100 4.26 3.43 -5.74
C TYR A 100 3.28 4.29 -6.51
N ILE A 101 3.56 5.57 -6.52
CA ILE A 101 2.91 6.53 -7.39
C ILE A 101 3.92 6.91 -8.44
N SER A 102 3.51 6.83 -9.70
CA SER A 102 4.37 7.17 -10.82
C SER A 102 3.63 8.07 -11.80
N ASN A 103 4.37 8.97 -12.43
CA ASN A 103 3.95 9.64 -13.66
C ASN A 103 4.79 9.06 -14.83
N ILE A 104 4.83 9.77 -15.96
CA ILE A 104 5.59 9.34 -17.15
C ILE A 104 7.12 9.43 -16.92
N PHE A 105 7.57 10.27 -16.00
CA PHE A 105 8.99 10.62 -15.82
C PHE A 105 9.59 10.08 -14.52
N GLU A 106 8.79 9.88 -13.49
CA GLU A 106 9.21 9.67 -12.10
C GLU A 106 8.36 8.62 -11.38
N ARG A 107 8.97 7.98 -10.39
CA ARG A 107 8.32 7.03 -9.48
C ARG A 107 8.70 7.35 -8.04
N ILE A 108 7.68 7.56 -7.21
CA ILE A 108 7.82 7.80 -5.78
C ILE A 108 7.21 6.64 -5.01
N TRP A 109 7.91 6.21 -3.96
CA TRP A 109 7.44 5.19 -3.05
C TRP A 109 6.36 5.81 -2.16
N PHE A 110 5.16 5.25 -2.22
CA PHE A 110 4.05 5.78 -1.43
C PHE A 110 4.09 5.27 0.00
N SER A 111 4.50 4.01 0.16
CA SER A 111 4.53 3.34 1.44
C SER A 111 5.93 3.37 2.02
N ASP A 112 6.12 4.15 3.08
CA ASP A 112 7.36 4.18 3.89
C ASP A 112 7.42 2.95 4.80
N ILE A 113 7.53 1.79 4.16
CA ILE A 113 7.50 0.48 4.81
C ILE A 113 8.94 -0.03 4.84
N ASP A 114 9.42 -0.32 6.05
CA ASP A 114 10.67 -1.02 6.23
C ASP A 114 10.66 -2.36 5.50
N LYS A 115 11.79 -2.73 4.88
CA LYS A 115 11.91 -3.99 4.14
C LYS A 115 11.40 -5.20 4.93
N CYS A 116 11.56 -5.22 6.26
CA CYS A 116 11.13 -6.31 7.12
C CYS A 116 9.65 -6.37 7.43
N GLN A 117 8.88 -5.32 7.18
CA GLN A 117 7.43 -5.31 7.36
C GLN A 117 6.70 -5.95 6.17
N TYR A 118 7.39 -6.19 5.05
CA TYR A 118 6.82 -6.92 3.92
C TYR A 118 6.70 -8.41 4.27
N PRO A 119 5.51 -9.01 4.10
CA PRO A 119 5.25 -10.41 4.47
C PRO A 119 6.21 -11.44 3.86
N GLU A 120 6.73 -11.18 2.66
CA GLU A 120 7.67 -12.08 1.97
C GLU A 120 9.08 -11.49 1.83
N ALA A 121 9.47 -10.53 2.69
CA ALA A 121 10.75 -9.83 2.64
C ALA A 121 11.99 -10.74 2.51
N CYS A 122 11.96 -11.89 3.20
CA CYS A 122 13.05 -12.86 3.25
C CYS A 122 12.62 -14.27 2.80
N GLY A 123 11.48 -14.39 2.11
CA GLY A 123 10.95 -15.68 1.64
C GLY A 123 10.54 -16.64 2.77
N LYS A 124 10.32 -17.92 2.44
CA LYS A 124 9.66 -18.91 3.31
C LYS A 124 10.43 -19.28 4.59
N MET A 125 11.72 -18.96 4.71
CA MET A 125 12.58 -19.43 5.82
C MET A 125 13.62 -18.40 6.27
N GLY A 126 13.45 -17.14 5.88
CA GLY A 126 14.33 -16.05 6.30
C GLY A 126 13.68 -15.22 7.42
N LEU A 127 14.44 -14.92 8.46
CA LEU A 127 14.09 -13.91 9.45
C LEU A 127 14.60 -12.56 8.98
N CYS A 128 13.72 -11.56 8.94
CA CYS A 128 14.13 -10.20 8.64
C CYS A 128 14.43 -9.43 9.92
N THR A 129 15.69 -9.08 10.11
CA THR A 129 16.16 -8.30 11.26
C THR A 129 17.02 -7.15 10.75
N ASN A 130 16.71 -5.92 11.18
CA ASN A 130 17.45 -4.72 10.79
C ASN A 130 17.69 -4.63 9.26
N GLN A 131 16.60 -4.79 8.48
CA GLN A 131 16.59 -4.79 7.01
C GLN A 131 17.44 -5.91 6.34
N THR A 132 17.93 -6.86 7.13
CA THR A 132 18.78 -7.95 6.69
C THR A 132 18.05 -9.29 6.84
N CYS A 133 18.19 -10.15 5.84
CA CYS A 133 17.63 -11.49 5.88
C CYS A 133 18.64 -12.47 6.44
N THR A 134 18.31 -13.08 7.58
CA THR A 134 19.06 -14.19 8.15
C THR A 134 18.34 -15.48 7.85
N TYR A 135 18.99 -16.39 7.15
CA TYR A 135 18.45 -17.70 6.83
C TYR A 135 18.99 -18.72 7.84
N MET A 136 18.12 -19.52 8.44
CA MET A 136 18.55 -20.60 9.32
C MET A 136 19.24 -21.69 8.48
N SER A 137 20.57 -21.70 8.48
CA SER A 137 21.39 -22.62 7.67
C SER A 137 21.54 -24.03 8.25
N ASN A 138 20.88 -24.39 9.37
CA ASN A 138 21.22 -25.58 10.15
C ASN A 138 20.13 -26.67 10.28
N TRP A 139 19.20 -26.81 9.32
CA TRP A 139 18.27 -27.96 9.30
C TRP A 139 18.35 -28.80 8.01
N PHE A 140 19.52 -28.85 7.36
CA PHE A 140 19.86 -29.99 6.51
C PHE A 140 20.42 -31.12 7.40
N LEU A 141 19.54 -31.83 8.11
CA LEU A 141 19.84 -33.22 8.45
C LEU A 141 19.45 -34.07 7.24
N PRO A 142 20.35 -34.91 6.70
CA PRO A 142 19.98 -35.85 5.66
C PRO A 142 19.02 -36.88 6.27
N CYS A 143 17.84 -37.04 5.66
CA CYS A 143 17.09 -38.28 5.76
C CYS A 143 17.84 -39.38 5.00
#